data_AF-A0AAW3YM51-F1
#
_entry.id   AF-A0AAW3YM51-F1
#
_cell.length_a   1.000
_cell.length_b   1.000
_cell.length_c   1.000
_cell.angle_alpha   90.00
_cell.angle_beta   90.00
_cell.angle_gamma   90.00
#
_symmetry.space_group_name_H-M   'P 1'
#
loop_
_entity.id
_entity.type
_entity.pdbx_description
1 polymer ?
#
loop_
_entity_poly.entity_id
_entity_poly.type
_entity_poly.pdbx_seq_one_letter_code
_entity_poly.pdbx_strand_id
1 'polypeptide(L)'
;MAIARLSVKVGSKGKGAQHAAYIAREGKYEKRPEKSERLEATDYGNMPAWAADNPQQFWLAADAFERQNGTAYREMEIALPRELDPIQREALIRDWVRQEMGERHAYQWAIHVPMAADGGEQPHCHLMFSERINDGIPRDPEQYFKRF
;
A
#
# COMPACT_ATOMS: atom_id res chain seq x y z
N MET A 1 -18.00 18.39 7.61
CA MET A 1 -17.30 17.67 8.69
C MET A 1 -16.70 16.42 8.06
N ALA A 2 -15.38 16.28 8.04
CA ALA A 2 -14.74 15.07 7.53
C ALA A 2 -15.16 13.87 8.40
N ILE A 3 -15.64 12.80 7.78
CA ILE A 3 -15.95 11.54 8.48
C ILE A 3 -14.67 10.71 8.49
N ALA A 4 -14.14 10.43 9.67
CA ALA A 4 -13.06 9.45 9.82
C ALA A 4 -13.60 8.06 9.46
N ARG A 5 -13.08 7.50 8.37
CA ARG A 5 -13.44 6.15 7.89
C ARG A 5 -12.16 5.37 7.64
N LEU A 6 -12.12 4.16 8.17
CA LEU A 6 -11.12 3.16 7.85
C LEU A 6 -11.84 1.90 7.37
N SER A 7 -11.37 1.32 6.26
CA SER A 7 -11.82 0.00 5.81
C SER A 7 -10.62 -0.92 5.59
N VAL A 8 -10.79 -2.20 5.89
CA VAL A 8 -9.76 -3.22 5.68
C VAL A 8 -10.24 -4.20 4.63
N LYS A 9 -9.40 -4.46 3.63
CA LYS A 9 -9.65 -5.41 2.55
C LYS A 9 -8.56 -6.49 2.53
N VAL A 10 -8.89 -7.63 1.93
CA VAL A 10 -7.97 -8.76 1.75
C VAL A 10 -7.73 -8.95 0.25
N GLY A 11 -6.47 -8.93 -0.15
CA GLY A 11 -6.02 -9.24 -1.50
C GLY A 11 -5.56 -10.69 -1.60
N SER A 12 -6.23 -11.47 -2.45
CA SER A 12 -5.82 -12.84 -2.72
C SER A 12 -4.55 -12.91 -3.58
N LYS A 13 -3.90 -14.08 -3.58
CA LYS A 13 -2.81 -14.39 -4.50
C LYS A 13 -3.14 -14.02 -5.96
N GLY A 14 -2.20 -13.38 -6.64
CA GLY A 14 -2.30 -13.00 -8.05
C GLY A 14 -2.92 -11.61 -8.27
N LYS A 15 -3.10 -10.83 -7.21
CA LYS A 15 -3.69 -9.48 -7.24
C LYS A 15 -2.75 -8.40 -6.68
N GLY A 16 -1.73 -8.77 -5.92
CA GLY A 16 -0.85 -7.83 -5.23
C GLY A 16 -0.11 -6.91 -6.19
N ALA A 17 0.61 -7.48 -7.16
CA ALA A 17 1.44 -6.72 -8.09
C ALA A 17 0.61 -5.74 -8.93
N GLN A 18 -0.59 -6.14 -9.36
CA GLN A 18 -1.46 -5.26 -10.12
C GLN A 18 -1.98 -4.10 -9.26
N HIS A 19 -2.34 -4.37 -8.01
CA HIS A 19 -2.87 -3.37 -7.10
C HIS A 19 -1.79 -2.39 -6.62
N ALA A 20 -0.58 -2.86 -6.35
CA ALA A 20 0.59 -2.05 -6.02
C ALA A 20 0.88 -1.01 -7.12
N ALA A 21 1.01 -1.47 -8.37
CA ALA A 21 1.19 -0.58 -9.51
C ALA A 21 0.02 0.39 -9.70
N TYR A 22 -1.21 -0.03 -9.38
CA TYR A 22 -2.40 0.83 -9.45
C TYR A 22 -2.35 1.99 -8.44
N ILE A 23 -2.03 1.69 -7.17
CA ILE A 23 -1.98 2.72 -6.11
C ILE A 23 -0.78 3.64 -6.30
N ALA A 24 0.36 3.14 -6.78
CA ALA A 24 1.56 3.93 -7.03
C ALA A 24 1.55 4.67 -8.39
N ARG A 25 0.50 4.46 -9.21
CA ARG A 25 0.39 5.00 -10.59
C ARG A 25 1.56 4.63 -11.50
N GLU A 26 2.05 3.40 -11.39
CA GLU A 26 3.19 2.90 -12.16
C GLU A 26 2.77 2.13 -13.42
N GLY A 27 3.66 2.09 -14.42
CA GLY A 27 3.50 1.31 -15.65
C GLY A 27 2.25 1.72 -16.45
N LYS A 28 1.30 0.79 -16.62
CA LYS A 28 0.08 1.06 -17.41
C LYS A 28 -0.83 2.14 -16.80
N TYR A 29 -0.58 2.54 -15.55
CA TYR A 29 -1.37 3.53 -14.82
C TYR A 29 -0.77 4.94 -14.83
N GLU A 30 0.44 5.12 -15.37
CA GLU A 30 1.14 6.42 -15.45
C GLU A 30 0.38 7.46 -16.28
N LYS A 31 -0.23 7.03 -17.38
CA LYS A 31 -0.88 7.91 -18.37
C LYS A 31 -2.36 8.19 -18.08
N ARG A 32 -2.80 8.05 -16.82
CA ARG A 32 -4.17 8.41 -16.46
C ARG A 32 -4.34 9.93 -16.62
N PRO A 33 -5.45 10.40 -17.22
CA PRO A 33 -5.64 11.83 -17.49
C PRO A 33 -5.60 12.64 -16.20
N GLU A 34 -5.02 13.85 -16.23
CA GLU A 34 -4.83 14.73 -15.06
C GLU A 34 -6.12 15.04 -14.28
N LYS A 35 -7.31 14.86 -14.90
CA LYS A 35 -8.62 14.99 -14.24
C LYS A 35 -9.04 13.78 -13.41
N SER A 36 -8.32 12.67 -13.50
CA SER A 36 -8.56 11.46 -12.72
C SER A 36 -7.60 11.42 -11.54
N GLU A 37 -8.16 11.59 -10.33
CA GLU A 37 -7.55 11.25 -9.03
C GLU A 37 -6.02 11.39 -8.94
N ARG A 38 -5.58 12.55 -8.44
CA ARG A 38 -4.17 12.90 -8.23
C ARG A 38 -3.52 11.97 -7.20
N LEU A 39 -2.35 11.42 -7.55
CA LEU A 39 -1.42 10.82 -6.59
C LEU A 39 -0.66 11.95 -5.91
N GLU A 40 -0.85 12.10 -4.60
CA GLU A 40 -0.25 13.19 -3.81
C GLU A 40 1.08 12.78 -3.19
N ALA A 41 1.15 11.57 -2.62
CA ALA A 41 2.37 11.01 -2.04
C ALA A 41 2.33 9.48 -2.10
N THR A 42 3.50 8.84 -2.07
CA THR A 42 3.64 7.38 -2.04
C THR A 42 4.94 7.03 -1.34
N ASP A 43 4.97 5.91 -0.63
CA ASP A 43 6.19 5.37 -0.03
C ASP A 43 6.04 3.87 0.26
N TYR A 44 7.14 3.22 0.60
CA TYR A 44 7.19 1.81 0.98
C TYR A 44 8.26 1.55 2.03
N GLY A 45 8.24 0.37 2.64
CA GLY A 45 9.21 0.04 3.67
C GLY A 45 9.14 -1.40 4.13
N ASN A 46 10.12 -1.77 4.96
CA ASN A 46 10.32 -3.13 5.49
C ASN A 46 10.39 -4.21 4.39
N MET A 47 10.87 -3.84 3.21
CA MET A 47 11.06 -4.78 2.12
C MET A 47 12.26 -5.68 2.42
N PRO A 48 12.18 -6.98 2.07
CA PRO A 48 13.35 -7.86 2.13
C PRO A 48 14.43 -7.40 1.14
N ALA A 49 15.67 -7.81 1.36
CA ALA A 49 16.83 -7.33 0.59
C ALA A 49 16.66 -7.44 -0.94
N TRP A 50 16.01 -8.50 -1.40
CA TRP A 50 15.76 -8.75 -2.83
C TRP A 50 14.68 -7.84 -3.45
N ALA A 51 13.96 -7.03 -2.67
CA ALA A 51 12.99 -6.04 -3.11
C ALA A 51 13.21 -4.66 -2.45
N ALA A 52 14.38 -4.42 -1.87
CA ALA A 52 14.67 -3.23 -1.06
C ALA A 52 14.43 -1.92 -1.81
N ASP A 53 14.80 -1.86 -3.09
CA ASP A 53 14.67 -0.68 -3.94
C ASP A 53 13.46 -0.74 -4.90
N ASN A 54 12.69 -1.83 -4.85
CA ASN A 54 11.58 -2.05 -5.78
C ASN A 54 10.44 -2.84 -5.13
N PRO A 55 9.42 -2.18 -4.56
CA PRO A 55 8.30 -2.85 -3.92
C PRO A 55 7.51 -3.74 -4.89
N GLN A 56 7.52 -3.43 -6.20
CA GLN A 56 6.84 -4.24 -7.20
C GLN A 56 7.38 -5.68 -7.25
N GLN A 57 8.68 -5.88 -6.99
CA GLN A 57 9.27 -7.21 -6.91
C GLN A 57 8.71 -8.00 -5.73
N PHE A 58 8.47 -7.35 -4.59
CA PHE A 58 7.83 -7.97 -3.43
C PHE A 58 6.43 -8.48 -3.75
N TRP A 59 5.61 -7.64 -4.38
CA TRP A 59 4.23 -8.00 -4.69
C TRP A 59 4.13 -9.06 -5.79
N LEU A 60 5.04 -9.05 -6.76
CA LEU A 60 5.16 -10.13 -7.75
C LEU A 60 5.54 -11.45 -7.10
N ALA A 61 6.47 -11.43 -6.15
CA ALA A 61 6.87 -12.62 -5.39
C ALA A 61 5.71 -13.12 -4.51
N ALA A 62 4.96 -12.24 -3.86
CA ALA A 62 3.75 -12.61 -3.12
C ALA A 62 2.72 -13.30 -4.03
N ASP A 63 2.48 -12.72 -5.21
CA ASP A 63 1.56 -13.29 -6.21
C ASP A 63 2.04 -14.63 -6.78
N ALA A 64 3.35 -14.88 -6.83
CA ALA A 64 3.93 -16.12 -7.31
C ALA A 64 3.94 -17.22 -6.22
N PHE A 65 4.36 -16.87 -5.01
CA PHE A 65 4.79 -17.83 -3.99
C PHE A 65 3.87 -17.97 -2.78
N GLU A 66 2.88 -17.08 -2.60
CA GLU A 66 1.80 -17.39 -1.65
C GLU A 66 1.09 -18.69 -2.03
N ARG A 67 0.42 -19.31 -1.06
CA ARG A 67 -0.43 -20.48 -1.36
C ARG A 67 -1.61 -20.07 -2.24
N GLN A 68 -2.19 -21.01 -2.99
CA GLN A 68 -3.29 -20.72 -3.92
C GLN A 68 -4.46 -19.96 -3.28
N ASN A 69 -4.85 -20.32 -2.05
CA ASN A 69 -5.90 -19.65 -1.27
C ASN A 69 -5.31 -18.69 -0.21
N GLY A 70 -4.12 -18.17 -0.48
CA GLY A 70 -3.35 -17.29 0.41
C GLY A 70 -3.72 -15.82 0.23
N THR A 71 -3.40 -15.05 1.26
CA THR A 71 -3.50 -13.60 1.26
C THR A 71 -2.16 -13.04 0.77
N ALA A 72 -2.14 -12.37 -0.37
CA ALA A 72 -0.93 -11.69 -0.85
C ALA A 72 -0.69 -10.39 -0.06
N TYR A 73 -1.77 -9.68 0.27
CA TYR A 73 -1.72 -8.44 1.04
C TYR A 73 -3.04 -8.19 1.77
N ARG A 74 -2.98 -7.38 2.83
CA ARG A 74 -4.12 -6.63 3.34
C ARG A 74 -4.00 -5.20 2.89
N GLU A 75 -5.14 -4.53 2.75
CA GLU A 75 -5.20 -3.11 2.44
C GLU A 75 -6.01 -2.37 3.48
N MET A 76 -5.45 -1.32 4.07
CA MET A 76 -6.19 -0.31 4.81
C MET A 76 -6.48 0.86 3.87
N GLU A 77 -7.75 1.18 3.67
CA GLU A 77 -8.18 2.42 3.00
C GLU A 77 -8.65 3.40 4.07
N ILE A 78 -7.93 4.52 4.20
CA ILE A 78 -8.05 5.48 5.30
C ILE A 78 -8.45 6.82 4.72
N ALA A 79 -9.65 7.31 5.07
CA ALA A 79 -10.06 8.66 4.70
C ALA A 79 -9.28 9.70 5.53
N LEU A 80 -8.74 10.71 4.86
CA LEU A 80 -7.96 11.78 5.47
C LEU A 80 -8.80 13.07 5.59
N PRO A 81 -8.59 13.87 6.65
CA PRO A 81 -9.24 15.18 6.76
C PRO A 81 -8.82 16.11 5.61
N ARG A 82 -9.80 16.82 5.03
CA ARG A 82 -9.58 17.78 3.93
C ARG A 82 -8.91 19.06 4.42
N GLU A 83 -9.06 19.33 5.71
CA GLU A 83 -8.54 20.50 6.42
C GLU A 83 -7.02 20.44 6.63
N LEU A 84 -6.43 19.24 6.56
CA LEU A 84 -4.98 19.06 6.60
C LEU A 84 -4.39 19.36 5.24
N ASP A 85 -3.28 20.08 5.20
CA ASP A 85 -2.50 20.26 3.97
C ASP A 85 -1.77 18.95 3.55
N PRO A 86 -1.24 18.85 2.33
CA PRO A 86 -0.54 17.65 1.86
C PRO A 86 0.59 17.16 2.76
N ILE A 87 1.37 18.09 3.36
CA ILE A 87 2.50 17.75 4.23
C ILE A 87 1.99 17.15 5.54
N GLN A 88 0.93 17.72 6.10
CA GLN A 88 0.28 17.20 7.30
C GLN A 88 -0.37 15.83 7.08
N ARG A 89 -0.99 15.63 5.91
CA ARG A 89 -1.58 14.33 5.52
C ARG A 89 -0.51 13.25 5.37
N GLU A 90 0.61 13.57 4.73
CA GLU A 90 1.74 12.66 4.61
C GLU A 90 2.33 12.33 5.99
N ALA A 91 2.58 13.33 6.84
CA ALA A 91 3.08 13.12 8.19
C ALA A 91 2.16 12.20 9.02
N LEU A 92 0.84 12.42 8.94
CA LEU A 92 -0.15 11.58 9.60
C LEU A 92 -0.06 10.12 9.14
N ILE A 93 0.06 9.86 7.84
CA ILE A 93 0.19 8.51 7.30
C ILE A 93 1.53 7.87 7.69
N ARG A 94 2.63 8.62 7.66
CA ARG A 94 3.94 8.12 8.10
C ARG A 94 3.92 7.69 9.56
N ASP A 95 3.29 8.48 10.43
CA ASP A 95 3.15 8.13 11.85
C ASP A 95 2.21 6.94 12.05
N TRP A 96 1.10 6.86 11.31
CA TRP A 96 0.21 5.69 11.32
C TRP A 96 0.94 4.42 10.90
N VAL A 97 1.66 4.45 9.78
CA VAL A 97 2.44 3.32 9.25
C VAL A 97 3.52 2.89 10.25
N ARG A 98 4.22 3.84 10.88
CA ARG A 98 5.20 3.55 11.92
C ARG A 98 4.58 2.80 13.10
N GLN A 99 3.40 3.22 13.56
CA GLN A 99 2.71 2.59 14.70
C GLN A 99 2.19 1.19 14.35
N GLU A 100 1.53 1.04 13.20
CA GLU A 100 0.85 -0.20 12.84
C GLU A 100 1.80 -1.25 12.24
N MET A 101 2.70 -0.84 11.34
CA MET A 101 3.61 -1.77 10.66
C MET A 101 4.88 -2.02 11.47
N GLY A 102 5.38 -1.00 12.18
CA GLY A 102 6.69 -1.03 12.83
C GLY A 102 7.77 -1.46 11.84
N GLU A 103 8.62 -2.40 12.25
CA GLU A 103 9.63 -3.04 11.40
C GLU A 103 9.17 -4.43 10.87
N ARG A 104 7.95 -4.84 11.23
CA ARG A 104 7.50 -6.24 11.10
C ARG A 104 6.90 -6.57 9.74
N HIS A 105 6.22 -5.62 9.11
CA HIS A 105 5.44 -5.91 7.91
C HIS A 105 5.95 -5.09 6.73
N ALA A 106 6.31 -5.78 5.65
CA ALA A 106 6.54 -5.15 4.35
C ALA A 106 5.28 -4.41 3.91
N TYR A 107 5.41 -3.14 3.54
CA TYR A 107 4.28 -2.28 3.20
C TYR A 107 4.57 -1.37 2.02
N GLN A 108 3.51 -0.90 1.38
CA GLN A 108 3.51 0.19 0.41
C GLN A 108 2.23 0.99 0.58
N TRP A 109 2.32 2.32 0.53
CA TRP A 109 1.15 3.18 0.62
C TRP A 109 1.17 4.30 -0.40
N ALA A 110 -0.01 4.82 -0.71
CA ALA A 110 -0.22 5.97 -1.58
C ALA A 110 -1.40 6.82 -1.11
N ILE A 111 -1.24 8.14 -1.15
CA ILE A 111 -2.31 9.12 -0.87
C ILE A 111 -2.90 9.59 -2.19
N HIS A 112 -4.21 9.37 -2.36
CA HIS A 112 -4.98 9.77 -3.53
C HIS A 112 -5.95 10.89 -3.16
N VAL A 113 -6.14 11.84 -4.07
CA VAL A 113 -7.02 13.01 -3.86
C VAL A 113 -8.02 13.16 -5.02
N PRO A 114 -9.04 12.28 -5.11
CA PRO A 114 -10.14 12.45 -6.05
C PRO A 114 -11.09 13.58 -5.62
N MET A 115 -12.00 13.95 -6.52
CA MET A 115 -13.15 14.79 -6.21
C MET A 115 -14.31 13.92 -5.72
N ALA A 116 -14.88 14.27 -4.57
CA ALA A 116 -16.13 13.68 -4.10
C ALA A 116 -17.35 14.28 -4.81
N ALA A 117 -18.49 13.64 -4.63
CA ALA A 117 -19.77 14.07 -5.19
C ALA A 117 -20.23 15.46 -4.69
N ASP A 118 -19.71 15.93 -3.55
CA ASP A 118 -19.97 17.27 -3.00
C ASP A 118 -19.06 18.35 -3.62
N GLY A 119 -18.21 17.99 -4.59
CA GLY A 119 -17.27 18.89 -5.25
C GLY A 119 -16.00 19.19 -4.45
N GLY A 120 -15.83 18.62 -3.26
CA GLY A 120 -14.61 18.75 -2.46
C GLY A 120 -13.59 17.63 -2.70
N GLU A 121 -12.33 17.86 -2.33
CA GLU A 121 -11.27 16.83 -2.33
C GLU A 121 -11.62 15.67 -1.39
N GLN A 122 -11.41 14.41 -1.76
CA GLN A 122 -11.60 13.26 -0.87
C GLN A 122 -10.27 12.55 -0.64
N PRO A 123 -9.31 13.19 0.06
CA PRO A 123 -8.00 12.60 0.27
C PRO A 123 -8.17 11.29 1.06
N HIS A 124 -7.53 10.22 0.58
CA HIS A 124 -7.51 8.95 1.26
C HIS A 124 -6.20 8.21 0.97
N CYS A 125 -5.78 7.38 1.92
CA CYS A 125 -4.59 6.56 1.80
C CYS A 125 -4.99 5.12 1.51
N HIS A 126 -4.35 4.53 0.50
CA HIS A 126 -4.27 3.09 0.33
C HIS A 126 -2.98 2.61 0.98
N LEU A 127 -3.05 1.79 2.02
CA LEU A 127 -1.90 1.14 2.66
C LEU A 127 -1.99 -0.36 2.46
N MET A 128 -1.16 -0.90 1.56
CA MET A 128 -0.97 -2.33 1.37
C MET A 128 0.11 -2.84 2.32
N PHE A 129 -0.12 -4.00 2.95
CA PHE A 129 0.91 -4.66 3.75
C PHE A 129 0.81 -6.18 3.68
N SER A 130 1.94 -6.85 3.84
CA SER A 130 2.01 -8.30 3.96
C SER A 130 1.84 -8.73 5.41
N GLU A 131 1.01 -9.76 5.66
CA GLU A 131 0.91 -10.38 6.98
C GLU A 131 2.14 -11.22 7.34
N ARG A 132 3.09 -11.41 6.41
CA ARG A 132 4.37 -12.05 6.68
C ARG A 132 5.19 -11.16 7.60
N ILE A 133 5.73 -11.77 8.66
CA ILE A 133 6.54 -11.09 9.65
C ILE A 133 8.00 -11.10 9.18
N ASN A 134 8.59 -9.92 9.10
CA ASN A 134 10.03 -9.74 9.03
C ASN A 134 10.60 -9.99 10.42
N ASP A 135 11.22 -11.15 10.59
CA ASP A 135 11.92 -11.58 11.81
C ASP A 135 13.43 -11.33 11.74
N GLY A 136 13.90 -10.61 10.70
CA GLY A 136 15.31 -10.33 10.46
C GLY A 136 16.09 -11.49 9.83
N ILE A 137 15.46 -12.65 9.56
CA ILE A 137 16.11 -13.77 8.90
C ILE A 137 15.99 -13.59 7.38
N PRO A 138 17.11 -13.45 6.64
CA PRO A 138 17.07 -13.32 5.19
C PRO A 138 16.52 -14.60 4.55
N ARG A 139 15.56 -14.43 3.66
CA ARG A 139 14.93 -15.52 2.89
C ARG A 139 14.80 -15.09 1.44
N ASP A 140 15.09 -16.03 0.54
CA ASP A 140 14.82 -15.87 -0.88
C ASP A 140 13.30 -15.76 -1.13
N PRO A 141 12.86 -15.16 -2.26
CA PRO A 141 11.45 -14.99 -2.58
C PRO A 141 10.61 -16.28 -2.46
N GLU A 142 11.15 -17.41 -2.90
CA GLU A 142 10.50 -18.72 -2.86
C GLU A 142 10.27 -19.24 -1.44
N GLN A 143 11.07 -18.78 -0.48
CA GLN A 143 11.03 -19.19 0.93
C GLN A 143 10.26 -18.20 1.79
N TYR A 144 10.30 -16.91 1.45
CA TYR A 144 9.70 -15.83 2.24
C TYR A 144 8.21 -16.06 2.55
N PHE A 145 7.47 -16.60 1.59
CA PHE A 145 6.02 -16.83 1.72
C PHE A 145 5.66 -18.26 2.18
N LYS A 146 6.65 -19.11 2.51
CA LYS A 146 6.39 -20.44 3.07
C LYS A 146 5.92 -20.34 4.53
N ARG A 147 5.25 -21.39 5.01
CA ARG A 147 4.91 -21.53 6.43
C ARG A 147 6.06 -22.28 7.11
N PHE A 148 6.46 -21.77 8.27
CA PHE A 148 7.36 -22.43 9.20
C PHE A 148 6.57 -22.71 10.49
#